data_AF-A0A6A5ET78-F1
#
_entry.id   AF-A0A6A5ET78-F1
#
_cell.length_a   1.000
_cell.length_b   1.000
_cell.length_c   1.000
_cell.angle_alpha   90.00
_cell.angle_beta   90.00
_cell.angle_gamma   90.00
#
_symmetry.space_group_name_H-M   'P 1'
#
loop_
_entity.id
_entity.type
_entity.pdbx_description
1 polymer ?
#
loop_
_entity_poly.entity_id
_entity_poly.type
_entity_poly.pdbx_seq_one_letter_code
_entity_poly.pdbx_strand_id
1 'polypeptide(L)'
;MEREAFVSTMDKLLTEVKLTEKCTDAHTQIASLMNPRSGRYKDSGVLHSWDMWHGAKNLAKKITAAGQLSGQKVLLQWTKDIINHFWYCCKTAETEVQFRKLWSSVLHHVTNEHKWYLGHCLHDRLPENQEKEWLEIE
;
A
#
# COMPACT_ATOMS: atom_id res chain seq x y z
N MET A 1 -24.65 -11.28 -1.85
CA MET A 1 -23.82 -12.31 -1.19
C MET A 1 -22.69 -11.73 -0.35
N GLU A 2 -21.58 -11.22 -0.89
CA GLU A 2 -20.42 -10.80 -0.08
C GLU A 2 -20.76 -9.73 0.98
N ARG A 3 -21.46 -8.67 0.57
CA ARG A 3 -21.96 -7.63 1.48
C ARG A 3 -22.87 -8.20 2.58
N GLU A 4 -23.76 -9.13 2.24
CA GLU A 4 -24.72 -9.72 3.19
C GLU A 4 -24.03 -10.64 4.18
N ALA A 5 -23.08 -11.45 3.70
CA ALA A 5 -22.24 -12.29 4.54
C ALA A 5 -21.41 -11.44 5.51
N PHE A 6 -20.81 -10.36 5.01
CA PHE A 6 -20.08 -9.40 5.85
C PHE A 6 -20.99 -8.79 6.91
N VAL A 7 -22.21 -8.37 6.53
CA VAL A 7 -23.18 -7.80 7.47
C VAL A 7 -23.56 -8.80 8.55
N SER A 8 -23.99 -9.99 8.16
CA SER A 8 -24.38 -11.06 9.09
C SER A 8 -23.24 -11.40 10.07
N THR A 9 -22.02 -11.48 9.56
CA THR A 9 -20.83 -11.80 10.37
C THR A 9 -20.49 -10.67 11.34
N MET A 10 -20.46 -9.42 10.87
CA MET A 10 -20.20 -8.26 11.72
C MET A 10 -21.25 -8.10 12.82
N ASP A 11 -22.55 -8.21 12.49
CA ASP A 11 -23.63 -8.11 13.46
C ASP A 11 -23.49 -9.16 14.57
N LYS A 12 -23.11 -10.40 14.21
CA LYS A 12 -22.88 -11.49 15.16
C LYS A 12 -21.62 -11.27 16.01
N LEU A 13 -20.50 -10.90 15.39
CA LEU A 13 -19.23 -10.72 16.11
C LEU A 13 -19.29 -9.56 17.10
N LEU A 14 -20.02 -8.50 16.78
CA LEU A 14 -20.20 -7.35 17.68
C LEU A 14 -20.94 -7.69 18.98
N THR A 15 -21.74 -8.77 19.01
CA THR A 15 -22.46 -9.21 20.22
C THR A 15 -21.70 -10.30 20.98
N GLU A 16 -20.89 -11.11 20.29
CA GLU A 16 -20.22 -12.28 20.86
C GLU A 16 -18.79 -11.98 21.34
N VAL A 17 -18.10 -11.01 20.74
CA VAL A 17 -16.70 -10.71 21.06
C VAL A 17 -16.41 -9.21 21.05
N LYS A 18 -15.34 -8.80 21.73
CA LYS A 18 -14.81 -7.44 21.63
C LYS A 18 -14.03 -7.29 20.31
N LEU A 19 -14.75 -7.05 19.22
CA LEU A 19 -14.16 -6.81 17.91
C LEU A 19 -13.48 -5.43 17.90
N THR A 20 -12.15 -5.39 17.76
CA THR A 20 -11.38 -4.13 17.74
C THR A 20 -11.02 -3.68 16.33
N GLU A 21 -10.78 -4.63 15.43
CA GLU A 21 -10.32 -4.37 14.07
C GLU A 21 -10.85 -5.42 13.10
N LYS A 22 -11.04 -5.03 11.84
CA LYS A 22 -11.21 -5.94 10.71
C LYS A 22 -10.34 -5.47 9.54
N CYS A 23 -9.86 -6.45 8.78
CA CYS A 23 -9.10 -6.25 7.57
C CYS A 23 -9.91 -6.78 6.37
N THR A 24 -10.07 -5.98 5.31
CA THR A 24 -10.81 -6.39 4.11
C THR A 24 -10.11 -5.96 2.84
N ASP A 25 -10.47 -6.58 1.72
CA ASP A 25 -10.16 -6.07 0.39
C ASP A 25 -10.80 -4.70 0.15
N ALA A 26 -10.32 -3.99 -0.87
CA ALA A 26 -10.84 -2.70 -1.34
C ALA A 26 -12.22 -2.80 -2.02
N HIS A 27 -13.14 -3.56 -1.43
CA HIS A 27 -14.50 -3.75 -1.93
C HIS A 27 -15.38 -2.54 -1.54
N THR A 28 -15.86 -1.80 -2.55
CA THR A 28 -16.56 -0.51 -2.36
C THR A 28 -17.82 -0.60 -1.49
N GLN A 29 -18.61 -1.69 -1.59
CA GLN A 29 -19.79 -1.86 -0.75
C GLN A 29 -19.45 -2.09 0.74
N ILE A 30 -18.38 -2.83 1.04
CA ILE A 30 -17.89 -3.01 2.41
C ILE A 30 -17.31 -1.69 2.93
N ALA A 31 -16.53 -0.98 2.10
CA ALA A 31 -16.03 0.36 2.40
C ALA A 31 -17.15 1.32 2.81
N SER A 32 -18.28 1.29 2.09
CA SER A 32 -19.45 2.12 2.37
C SER A 32 -20.09 1.77 3.72
N LEU A 33 -20.21 0.47 4.06
CA LEU A 33 -20.71 0.04 5.37
C LEU A 33 -19.83 0.53 6.53
N MET A 34 -18.53 0.66 6.29
CA MET A 34 -17.55 1.11 7.26
C MET A 34 -17.27 2.61 7.24
N ASN A 35 -17.96 3.38 6.38
CA ASN A 35 -17.73 4.80 6.26
C ASN A 35 -17.94 5.51 7.63
N PRO A 36 -16.98 6.33 8.11
CA PRO A 36 -17.05 6.93 9.43
C PRO A 36 -18.15 7.99 9.59
N ARG A 37 -18.76 8.47 8.50
CA ARG A 37 -19.81 9.49 8.50
C ARG A 37 -21.20 8.90 8.28
N SER A 38 -21.31 7.97 7.33
CA SER A 38 -22.60 7.46 6.83
C SER A 38 -22.75 5.94 6.88
N GLY A 39 -21.70 5.21 7.29
CA GLY A 39 -21.69 3.76 7.29
C GLY A 39 -22.57 3.17 8.38
N ARG A 40 -23.09 1.96 8.13
CA ARG A 40 -23.86 1.17 9.11
C ARG A 40 -23.09 0.96 10.42
N TYR A 41 -21.77 0.81 10.34
CA TYR A 41 -20.92 0.50 11.49
C TYR A 41 -20.10 1.70 11.99
N LYS A 42 -20.48 2.93 11.64
CA LYS A 42 -19.74 4.14 12.00
C LYS A 42 -19.54 4.30 13.52
N ASP A 43 -20.52 3.89 14.31
CA ASP A 43 -20.52 4.02 15.77
C ASP A 43 -20.02 2.74 16.48
N SER A 44 -19.55 1.75 15.73
CA SER A 44 -19.11 0.46 16.28
C SER A 44 -17.78 0.53 17.05
N GLY A 45 -16.99 1.60 16.85
CA GLY A 45 -15.64 1.71 17.38
C GLY A 45 -14.63 0.75 16.76
N VAL A 46 -15.03 -0.08 15.80
CA VAL A 46 -14.14 -1.06 15.15
C VAL A 46 -13.27 -0.36 14.11
N LEU A 47 -11.95 -0.54 14.17
CA LEU A 47 -11.02 -0.06 13.15
C LEU A 47 -11.20 -0.82 11.83
N HIS A 48 -11.22 -0.12 10.70
CA HIS A 48 -11.26 -0.74 9.36
C HIS A 48 -9.92 -0.58 8.69
N SER A 49 -9.25 -1.70 8.46
CA SER A 49 -7.97 -1.79 7.76
C SER A 49 -8.14 -2.45 6.41
N TRP A 50 -7.22 -2.14 5.50
CA TRP A 50 -7.20 -2.73 4.16
C TRP A 50 -6.18 -3.84 4.06
N ASP A 51 -6.47 -4.85 3.25
CA ASP A 51 -5.51 -5.90 2.93
C ASP A 51 -4.36 -5.36 2.07
N MET A 52 -3.19 -5.22 2.71
CA MET A 52 -1.97 -4.75 2.06
C MET A 52 -1.38 -5.74 1.07
N TRP A 53 -1.62 -7.04 1.22
CA TRP A 53 -1.19 -8.04 0.24
C TRP A 53 -1.90 -7.83 -1.09
N HIS A 54 -3.21 -7.60 -1.06
CA HIS A 54 -3.97 -7.24 -2.26
C HIS A 54 -3.50 -5.90 -2.85
N GLY A 55 -3.16 -4.92 -1.99
CA GLY A 55 -2.53 -3.65 -2.39
C GLY A 55 -1.22 -3.85 -3.17
N ALA A 56 -0.27 -4.59 -2.60
CA ALA A 56 1.02 -4.89 -3.20
C ALA A 56 0.88 -5.68 -4.51
N LYS A 57 -0.02 -6.67 -4.55
CA LYS A 57 -0.31 -7.46 -5.76
C LYS A 57 -0.87 -6.58 -6.89
N ASN A 58 -1.79 -5.67 -6.58
CA ASN A 58 -2.35 -4.76 -7.56
C ASN A 58 -1.32 -3.73 -8.04
N LEU A 59 -0.46 -3.24 -7.14
CA LEU A 59 0.66 -2.37 -7.49
C LEU A 59 1.62 -3.08 -8.46
N ALA A 60 1.99 -4.33 -8.18
CA ALA A 60 2.88 -5.11 -9.03
C ALA A 60 2.31 -5.27 -10.45
N LYS A 61 1.02 -5.59 -10.56
CA LYS A 61 0.33 -5.67 -11.86
C LYS A 61 0.41 -4.36 -12.64
N LYS A 62 0.20 -3.21 -11.97
CA LYS A 62 0.23 -1.89 -12.61
C LYS A 62 1.63 -1.52 -13.09
N ILE A 63 2.65 -1.77 -12.28
CA ILE A 63 4.05 -1.51 -12.63
C ILE A 63 4.46 -2.40 -13.81
N THR A 64 4.15 -3.69 -13.76
CA THR A 64 4.43 -4.62 -14.86
C THR A 64 3.74 -4.18 -16.16
N ALA A 65 2.47 -3.79 -16.10
CA ALA A 65 1.75 -3.30 -17.27
C ALA A 65 2.38 -2.02 -17.84
N ALA A 66 2.79 -1.09 -16.98
CA ALA A 66 3.50 0.13 -17.39
C ALA A 66 4.86 -0.19 -18.03
N GLY A 67 5.63 -1.12 -17.45
CA GLY A 67 6.94 -1.52 -17.98
C GLY A 67 6.88 -2.33 -19.28
N GLN A 68 5.71 -2.84 -19.65
CA GLN A 68 5.48 -3.48 -20.94
C GLN A 68 5.25 -2.48 -22.09
N LEU A 69 5.04 -1.19 -21.78
CA LEU A 69 4.93 -0.15 -22.80
C LEU A 69 6.27 0.07 -23.51
N SER A 70 6.22 0.46 -24.79
CA SER A 70 7.42 0.76 -25.57
C SER A 70 8.25 1.85 -24.87
N GLY A 71 9.57 1.63 -24.75
CA GLY A 71 10.48 2.53 -24.06
C GLY A 71 10.50 2.42 -22.53
N GLN A 72 9.62 1.62 -21.90
CA GLN A 72 9.46 1.59 -20.43
C GLN A 72 10.04 0.33 -19.77
N LYS A 73 10.80 -0.50 -20.50
CA LYS A 73 11.28 -1.80 -20.00
C LYS A 73 12.17 -1.69 -18.76
N VAL A 74 12.88 -0.57 -18.57
CA VAL A 74 13.69 -0.32 -17.38
C VAL A 74 12.86 -0.39 -16.09
N LEU A 75 11.57 0.00 -16.13
CA LEU A 75 10.66 -0.11 -14.99
C LEU A 75 10.47 -1.56 -14.50
N LEU A 76 10.57 -2.54 -15.40
CA LEU A 76 10.46 -3.96 -15.03
C LEU A 76 11.59 -4.39 -14.09
N GLN A 77 12.79 -3.83 -14.26
CA GLN A 77 13.95 -4.13 -13.41
C GLN A 77 13.75 -3.67 -11.96
N TRP A 78 12.97 -2.61 -11.76
CA TRP A 78 12.67 -2.00 -10.46
C TRP A 78 11.41 -2.55 -9.80
N THR A 79 10.62 -3.39 -10.50
CA THR A 79 9.32 -3.85 -9.97
C THR A 79 9.45 -4.47 -8.59
N LYS A 80 10.41 -5.38 -8.39
CA LYS A 80 10.60 -6.05 -7.09
C LYS A 80 10.94 -5.05 -5.99
N ASP A 81 11.82 -4.10 -6.25
CA ASP A 81 12.29 -3.12 -5.28
C ASP A 81 11.18 -2.13 -4.91
N ILE A 82 10.39 -1.68 -5.88
CA ILE A 82 9.24 -0.82 -5.65
C ILE A 82 8.20 -1.53 -4.76
N ILE A 83 7.93 -2.82 -5.02
CA ILE A 83 7.01 -3.60 -4.17
C ILE A 83 7.59 -3.84 -2.78
N ASN A 84 8.88 -4.12 -2.65
CA ASN A 84 9.54 -4.26 -1.35
C ASN A 84 9.51 -2.94 -0.56
N HIS A 85 9.73 -1.81 -1.23
CA HIS A 85 9.63 -0.48 -0.63
C HIS A 85 8.20 -0.18 -0.17
N PHE A 86 7.19 -0.55 -0.95
CA PHE A 86 5.79 -0.46 -0.54
C PHE A 86 5.53 -1.25 0.76
N TRP A 87 5.99 -2.51 0.85
CA TRP A 87 5.89 -3.31 2.07
C TRP A 87 6.61 -2.68 3.26
N TYR A 88 7.81 -2.14 3.03
CA TYR A 88 8.55 -1.40 4.06
C TYR A 88 7.75 -0.18 4.54
N CYS A 89 7.13 0.60 3.64
CA CYS A 89 6.29 1.73 4.00
C CYS A 89 5.08 1.30 4.84
N CYS A 90 4.38 0.24 4.42
CA CYS A 90 3.24 -0.31 5.16
C CYS A 90 3.62 -0.79 6.57
N LYS A 91 4.82 -1.36 6.72
CA LYS A 91 5.31 -1.86 8.02
C LYS A 91 5.79 -0.73 8.94
N THR A 92 6.34 0.34 8.37
CA THR A 92 7.07 1.38 9.12
C THR A 92 6.20 2.57 9.47
N ALA A 93 5.24 2.92 8.61
CA ALA A 93 4.37 4.07 8.84
C ALA A 93 3.32 3.77 9.91
N GLU A 94 3.20 4.66 10.89
CA GLU A 94 2.13 4.63 11.89
C GLU A 94 0.96 5.54 11.49
N THR A 95 1.17 6.43 10.51
CA THR A 95 0.17 7.38 10.02
C THR A 95 0.16 7.45 8.50
N GLU A 96 -0.96 7.89 7.92
CA GLU A 96 -1.06 8.14 6.47
C GLU A 96 -0.01 9.16 5.99
N VAL A 97 0.26 10.19 6.79
CA VAL A 97 1.24 11.23 6.47
C VAL A 97 2.66 10.64 6.38
N GLN A 98 3.04 9.82 7.36
CA GLN A 98 4.32 9.10 7.32
C GLN A 98 4.38 8.14 6.15
N PHE A 99 3.30 7.39 5.88
CA PHE A 99 3.22 6.47 4.75
C PHE A 99 3.47 7.20 3.44
N ARG A 100 2.78 8.33 3.19
CA ARG A 100 2.97 9.14 1.98
C ARG A 100 4.41 9.63 1.84
N LYS A 101 5.02 10.09 2.92
CA LYS A 101 6.41 10.56 2.91
C LYS A 101 7.39 9.43 2.55
N LEU A 102 7.26 8.28 3.20
CA LEU A 102 8.09 7.10 2.90
C LEU A 102 7.85 6.60 1.48
N TRP A 103 6.58 6.52 1.06
CA TRP A 103 6.21 6.01 -0.24
C TRP A 103 6.75 6.89 -1.37
N SER A 104 6.62 8.21 -1.26
CA SER A 104 7.17 9.14 -2.25
C SER A 104 8.69 9.05 -2.39
N SER A 105 9.43 8.57 -1.38
CA SER A 105 10.88 8.39 -1.49
C SER A 105 11.30 7.35 -2.52
N VAL A 106 10.38 6.48 -2.95
CA VAL A 106 10.65 5.49 -4.00
C VAL A 106 11.11 6.17 -5.29
N LEU A 107 10.60 7.36 -5.60
CA LEU A 107 10.94 8.11 -6.80
C LEU A 107 12.42 8.53 -6.81
N HIS A 108 12.99 8.79 -5.63
CA HIS A 108 14.40 9.11 -5.48
C HIS A 108 15.26 7.84 -5.47
N HIS A 109 14.77 6.77 -4.83
CA HIS A 109 15.49 5.50 -4.78
C HIS A 109 15.71 4.89 -6.17
N VAL A 110 14.73 4.96 -7.07
CA VAL A 110 14.82 4.38 -8.42
C VAL A 110 15.61 5.25 -9.41
N THR A 111 16.00 6.46 -9.01
CA THR A 111 16.76 7.44 -9.81
C THR A 111 18.15 7.71 -9.22
N ASN A 112 18.60 6.88 -8.27
CA ASN A 112 19.87 7.02 -7.55
C ASN A 112 20.01 8.31 -6.70
N GLU A 113 18.90 8.94 -6.34
CA GLU A 113 18.90 10.10 -5.46
C GLU A 113 18.68 9.65 -4.01
N HIS A 114 19.75 9.56 -3.22
CA HIS A 114 19.65 9.08 -1.83
C HIS A 114 19.56 10.21 -0.78
N LYS A 115 19.65 11.47 -1.23
CA LYS A 115 19.49 12.69 -0.44
C LYS A 115 18.79 13.74 -1.28
N TRP A 116 17.73 14.35 -0.76
CA TRP A 116 16.92 15.36 -1.44
C TRP A 116 16.52 16.46 -0.45
N TYR A 117 15.93 17.55 -0.94
CA TYR A 117 15.63 18.75 -0.12
C TYR A 117 14.83 18.46 1.16
N LEU A 118 13.95 17.45 1.12
CA LEU A 118 13.04 17.11 2.24
C LEU A 118 13.42 15.83 3.00
N GLY A 119 14.56 15.19 2.69
CA GLY A 119 14.91 13.93 3.34
C GLY A 119 16.10 13.18 2.76
N HIS A 120 16.27 11.97 3.27
CA HIS A 120 17.28 11.00 2.85
C HIS A 120 16.74 9.59 3.08
N CYS A 121 17.40 8.60 2.49
CA CYS A 121 17.09 7.19 2.70
C CYS A 121 17.18 6.79 4.18
N LEU A 122 16.20 6.02 4.66
CA LEU A 122 16.19 5.47 6.02
C LEU A 122 16.85 4.07 6.08
N HIS A 123 17.95 3.91 5.35
CA HIS A 123 18.74 2.69 5.32
C HIS A 123 20.21 3.00 5.13
N ASP A 124 21.07 2.09 5.58
CA ASP A 124 22.51 2.13 5.29
C ASP A 124 22.78 1.82 3.82
N ARG A 125 24.05 1.95 3.40
CA ARG A 125 24.45 1.63 2.03
C ARG A 125 24.10 0.17 1.71
N LEU A 126 23.24 -0.01 0.71
CA LEU A 126 22.92 -1.32 0.16
C LEU A 126 24.05 -1.79 -0.77
N PRO A 127 24.25 -3.11 -0.95
CA PRO A 127 25.17 -3.63 -1.94
C PRO A 127 24.84 -3.05 -3.32
N GLU A 128 25.86 -2.61 -4.05
CA GLU A 128 25.68 -2.13 -5.42
C GLU A 128 25.09 -3.24 -6.29
N ASN A 129 23.91 -2.98 -6.84
CA ASN A 129 23.31 -3.84 -7.83
C ASN A 129 23.71 -3.33 -9.21
N GLN A 130 24.88 -3.80 -9.69
CA GLN A 130 25.45 -3.38 -10.98
C GLN A 130 24.62 -3.82 -12.19
N GLU A 131 23.55 -4.60 -12.00
CA GLU A 131 22.72 -5.13 -13.08
C GLU A 131 21.51 -4.25 -13.44
N LYS A 132 21.20 -3.21 -12.66
CA LYS A 132 20.01 -2.36 -12.90
C LYS A 132 20.36 -1.00 -13.45
N GLU A 133 19.67 -0.62 -14.52
CA GLU A 133 19.68 0.74 -15.05
C GLU A 133 18.78 1.64 -14.21
N TRP A 134 19.25 2.83 -13.86
CA TRP A 134 18.46 3.82 -13.12
C TRP A 134 17.35 4.40 -14.01
N LEU A 135 16.22 4.77 -13.41
CA LEU A 135 15.21 5.55 -14.13
C LEU A 135 15.73 6.97 -14.36
N GLU A 136 15.50 7.48 -15.56
CA GLU A 136 15.76 8.87 -15.90
C GLU A 136 14.51 9.72 -15.63
N ILE A 137 14.73 10.94 -15.13
CA ILE A 137 13.67 11.94 -14.97
C ILE A 137 13.77 12.85 -16.20
N GLU A 138 12.75 12.84 -17.05
CA GLU A 138 12.58 13.82 -18.13
C GLU A 138 12.07 15.17 -17.61
#